data_AF-A0A957SF50-F1
#
_entry.id   AF-A0A957SF50-F1
#
_cell.length_a   1.000
_cell.length_b   1.000
_cell.length_c   1.000
_cell.angle_alpha   90.00
_cell.angle_beta   90.00
_cell.angle_gamma   90.00
#
_symmetry.space_group_name_H-M   'P 1'
#
loop_
_entity.id
_entity.type
_entity.pdbx_description
1 polymer ?
#
loop_
_entity_poly.entity_id
_entity_poly.type
_entity_poly.pdbx_seq_one_letter_code
_entity_poly.pdbx_strand_id
1 'polypeptide(L)'
;MAGGYTMSLPDEENSLHTRSKFRDQLVALLGGRVAEEIRFGDVTTGASNDLERVTNMARAMVTEWGMSELLGPIRYGEREELVFLGRNISEHRNYSDKVAQQIDEEVRRIVDEAHQECHKLLQTHWDKMELLSQRLLEIETINAEDFQALMRGEDPFVDRDIDQNPLGQPKKPTAVSEDKVSEERKDSGLGLGGGTLPAPA
;
A
#
# COMPACT_ATOMS: atom_id res chain seq x y z
N MET A 1 -3.37 1.53 15.07
CA MET A 1 -1.98 1.33 14.60
C MET A 1 -2.02 0.15 13.65
N ALA A 2 -1.28 0.20 12.54
CA ALA A 2 -1.16 -0.96 11.65
C ALA A 2 -0.07 -1.91 12.17
N GLY A 3 -0.31 -3.23 12.12
CA GLY A 3 0.68 -4.25 12.51
C GLY A 3 1.71 -4.58 11.42
N GLY A 4 1.49 -4.07 10.20
CA GLY A 4 2.31 -4.23 9.01
C GLY A 4 1.70 -3.42 7.87
N TYR A 5 2.38 -3.30 6.73
CA TYR A 5 1.87 -2.62 5.54
C TYR A 5 2.50 -3.19 4.27
N THR A 6 1.78 -3.08 3.15
CA THR A 6 2.32 -3.39 1.82
C THR A 6 2.51 -2.08 1.06
N MET A 7 3.73 -1.78 0.64
CA MET A 7 4.02 -0.61 -0.18
C MET A 7 4.00 -0.98 -1.67
N SER A 8 2.98 -0.52 -2.38
CA SER A 8 2.95 -0.55 -3.84
C SER A 8 3.85 0.55 -4.38
N LEU A 9 4.69 0.24 -5.37
CA LEU A 9 5.31 1.27 -6.22
C LEU A 9 4.21 1.96 -7.03
N PRO A 10 4.26 3.30 -7.23
CA PRO A 10 3.33 3.97 -8.13
C PRO A 10 3.53 3.50 -9.58
N ASP A 11 2.43 3.10 -10.24
CA ASP A 11 2.38 3.09 -11.71
C ASP A 11 2.62 4.53 -12.23
N GLU A 12 3.20 4.68 -13.42
CA GLU A 12 3.36 6.00 -14.06
C GLU A 12 2.01 6.74 -14.25
N GLU A 13 2.06 8.06 -14.36
CA GLU A 13 1.00 9.10 -14.16
C GLU A 13 -0.39 8.88 -14.83
N ASN A 14 -1.06 7.77 -14.51
CA ASN A 14 -2.38 7.44 -15.03
C ASN A 14 -3.49 8.06 -14.16
N SER A 15 -3.79 9.33 -14.42
CA SER A 15 -4.92 10.08 -13.82
C SER A 15 -6.30 9.50 -14.15
N LEU A 16 -6.38 8.46 -14.99
CA LEU A 16 -7.61 7.81 -15.44
C LEU A 16 -7.66 6.35 -14.98
N HIS A 17 -8.75 5.98 -14.29
CA HIS A 17 -8.97 4.64 -13.76
C HIS A 17 -10.25 4.02 -14.36
N THR A 18 -10.18 2.74 -14.71
CA THR A 18 -11.33 1.98 -15.22
C THR A 18 -12.14 1.36 -14.07
N ARG A 19 -13.41 1.01 -14.33
CA ARG A 19 -14.24 0.27 -13.37
C ARG A 19 -13.60 -1.04 -12.92
N SER A 20 -12.86 -1.71 -13.81
CA SER A 20 -12.07 -2.90 -13.47
C SER A 20 -10.94 -2.55 -12.51
N LYS A 21 -10.09 -1.55 -12.81
CA LYS A 21 -8.97 -1.17 -11.92
C LYS A 21 -9.45 -0.79 -10.50
N PHE A 22 -10.65 -0.21 -10.36
CA PHE A 22 -11.24 0.01 -9.04
C PHE A 22 -11.78 -1.27 -8.38
N ARG A 23 -12.42 -2.19 -9.11
CA ARG A 23 -12.78 -3.52 -8.56
C ARG A 23 -11.53 -4.28 -8.09
N ASP A 24 -10.48 -4.30 -8.89
CA ASP A 24 -9.20 -4.95 -8.55
C ASP A 24 -8.59 -4.33 -7.26
N GLN A 25 -8.70 -3.01 -7.10
CA GLN A 25 -8.29 -2.30 -5.89
C GLN A 25 -9.17 -2.64 -4.68
N LEU A 26 -10.50 -2.75 -4.83
CA LEU A 26 -11.39 -3.18 -3.74
C LEU A 26 -11.08 -4.62 -3.28
N VAL A 27 -10.85 -5.54 -4.22
CA VAL A 27 -10.42 -6.92 -3.95
C VAL A 27 -9.11 -6.93 -3.16
N ALA A 28 -8.12 -6.12 -3.56
CA ALA A 28 -6.83 -6.02 -2.88
C ALA A 28 -6.95 -5.43 -1.45
N LEU A 29 -7.75 -4.38 -1.26
CA LEU A 29 -8.00 -3.76 0.06
C LEU A 29 -8.68 -4.72 1.03
N LEU A 30 -9.58 -5.57 0.54
CA LEU A 30 -10.25 -6.60 1.34
C LEU A 30 -9.34 -7.79 1.69
N GLY A 31 -8.18 -7.93 1.04
CA GLY A 31 -7.26 -9.07 1.18
C GLY A 31 -6.92 -9.45 2.63
N GLY A 32 -6.48 -8.49 3.45
CA GLY A 32 -6.14 -8.75 4.86
C GLY A 32 -7.35 -9.20 5.68
N ARG A 33 -8.50 -8.55 5.51
CA ARG A 33 -9.75 -8.87 6.20
C ARG A 33 -10.24 -10.27 5.85
N VAL A 34 -10.19 -10.65 4.58
CA VAL A 34 -10.67 -11.95 4.09
C VAL A 34 -9.68 -13.07 4.44
N ALA A 35 -8.38 -12.79 4.51
CA ALA A 35 -7.38 -13.74 5.00
C ALA A 35 -7.58 -14.07 6.50
N GLU A 36 -7.96 -13.08 7.32
CA GLU A 36 -8.36 -13.33 8.71
C GLU A 36 -9.60 -14.24 8.79
N GLU A 37 -10.66 -13.92 8.02
CA GLU A 37 -11.89 -14.71 7.97
C GLU A 37 -11.65 -16.18 7.57
N ILE A 38 -10.79 -16.43 6.57
CA ILE A 38 -10.45 -17.79 6.11
C ILE A 38 -9.58 -18.54 7.14
N ARG A 39 -8.59 -17.90 7.76
CA ARG A 39 -7.63 -18.61 8.64
C ARG A 39 -8.14 -18.80 10.07
N PHE A 40 -8.79 -17.79 10.63
CA PHE A 40 -9.15 -17.77 12.05
C PHE A 40 -10.64 -17.99 12.30
N GLY A 41 -11.50 -17.79 11.29
CA GLY A 41 -12.96 -17.85 11.45
C GLY A 41 -13.56 -16.71 12.29
N ASP A 42 -12.73 -15.74 12.67
CA ASP A 42 -13.05 -14.53 13.42
C ASP A 42 -12.10 -13.41 12.97
N VAL A 43 -12.38 -12.17 13.36
CA VAL A 43 -11.91 -10.96 12.65
C VAL A 43 -11.44 -9.85 13.57
N THR A 44 -10.40 -9.14 13.16
CA THR A 44 -9.77 -8.09 13.98
C THR A 44 -10.21 -6.68 13.58
N THR A 45 -9.78 -5.70 14.38
CA THR A 45 -9.89 -4.27 14.06
C THR A 45 -8.78 -3.76 13.13
N GLY A 46 -7.83 -4.63 12.72
CA GLY A 46 -6.68 -4.27 11.89
C GLY A 46 -7.06 -3.68 10.53
N ALA A 47 -8.04 -4.29 9.85
CA ALA A 47 -8.51 -3.85 8.53
C ALA A 47 -9.38 -2.57 8.53
N SER A 48 -9.49 -1.86 9.66
CA SER A 48 -10.35 -0.67 9.80
C SER A 48 -10.06 0.44 8.78
N ASN A 49 -8.78 0.74 8.53
CA ASN A 49 -8.33 1.69 7.51
C ASN A 49 -8.77 1.26 6.09
N ASP A 50 -8.67 -0.02 5.78
CA ASP A 50 -8.94 -0.51 4.43
C ASP A 50 -10.44 -0.69 4.18
N LEU A 51 -11.23 -1.00 5.21
CA LEU A 51 -12.70 -0.93 5.17
C LEU A 51 -13.22 0.51 4.95
N GLU A 52 -12.57 1.52 5.54
CA GLU A 52 -12.86 2.92 5.23
C GLU A 52 -12.55 3.25 3.77
N ARG A 53 -11.37 2.86 3.27
CA ARG A 53 -10.95 3.07 1.87
C ARG A 53 -11.87 2.34 0.88
N VAL A 54 -12.27 1.11 1.18
CA VAL A 54 -13.26 0.32 0.43
C VAL A 54 -14.60 1.04 0.35
N THR A 55 -15.11 1.51 1.50
CA THR A 55 -16.40 2.21 1.57
C THR A 55 -16.38 3.51 0.78
N ASN A 56 -15.31 4.30 0.92
CA ASN A 56 -15.14 5.58 0.24
C ASN A 56 -14.97 5.39 -1.28
N MET A 57 -14.18 4.40 -1.71
CA MET A 57 -13.96 4.08 -3.13
C MET A 57 -15.23 3.54 -3.78
N ALA A 58 -15.92 2.58 -3.15
CA ALA A 58 -17.17 2.03 -3.67
C ALA A 58 -18.27 3.12 -3.74
N ARG A 59 -18.34 4.04 -2.77
CA ARG A 59 -19.24 5.20 -2.86
C ARG A 59 -18.87 6.12 -4.01
N ALA A 60 -17.60 6.49 -4.17
CA ALA A 60 -17.14 7.33 -5.27
C ALA A 60 -17.41 6.70 -6.66
N MET A 61 -17.25 5.38 -6.81
CA MET A 61 -17.65 4.66 -8.02
C MET A 61 -19.13 4.87 -8.37
N VAL A 62 -20.02 4.86 -7.37
CA VAL A 62 -21.47 5.04 -7.57
C VAL A 62 -21.84 6.52 -7.74
N THR A 63 -21.33 7.42 -6.88
CA THR A 63 -21.82 8.80 -6.78
C THR A 63 -20.98 9.82 -7.54
N GLU A 64 -19.70 9.58 -7.77
CA GLU A 64 -18.80 10.56 -8.40
C GLU A 64 -18.37 10.18 -9.81
N TRP A 65 -18.23 8.87 -10.09
CA TRP A 65 -17.73 8.37 -11.38
C TRP A 65 -18.79 7.63 -12.22
N GLY A 66 -20.03 7.51 -11.74
CA GLY A 66 -21.16 6.97 -12.52
C GLY A 66 -20.98 5.52 -13.00
N MET A 67 -20.27 4.69 -12.23
CA MET A 67 -19.89 3.32 -12.59
C MET A 67 -20.95 2.26 -12.22
N SER A 68 -22.07 2.69 -11.60
CA SER A 68 -23.26 1.89 -11.35
C SER A 68 -24.07 1.68 -12.64
N GLU A 69 -24.45 0.44 -12.94
CA GLU A 69 -25.36 0.14 -14.06
C GLU A 69 -26.82 0.46 -13.74
N LEU A 70 -27.18 0.53 -12.45
CA LEU A 70 -28.54 0.87 -11.98
C LEU A 70 -28.80 2.38 -11.98
N LEU A 71 -27.81 3.17 -11.56
CA LEU A 71 -27.91 4.63 -11.43
C LEU A 71 -27.33 5.37 -12.65
N GLY A 72 -26.47 4.72 -13.43
CA GLY A 72 -25.93 5.23 -14.69
C GLY A 72 -24.86 6.32 -14.54
N PRO A 73 -24.48 6.96 -15.65
CA PRO A 73 -23.38 7.93 -15.70
C PRO A 73 -23.82 9.32 -15.20
N ILE A 74 -24.27 9.38 -13.94
CA ILE A 74 -24.77 10.59 -13.27
C ILE A 74 -23.95 10.83 -12.00
N ARG A 75 -23.62 12.10 -11.72
CA ARG A 75 -23.01 12.50 -10.45
C ARG A 75 -24.10 12.80 -9.41
N TYR A 76 -23.96 12.22 -8.22
CA TYR A 76 -24.89 12.36 -7.10
C TYR A 76 -24.18 13.06 -5.93
N GLY A 77 -24.83 14.09 -5.37
CA GLY A 77 -24.29 14.91 -4.29
C GLY A 77 -23.46 16.09 -4.82
N GLU A 78 -23.62 17.24 -4.17
CA GLU A 78 -22.79 18.41 -4.41
C GLU A 78 -21.79 18.59 -3.27
N ARG A 79 -20.52 18.27 -3.56
CA ARG A 79 -19.39 18.90 -2.85
C ARG A 79 -19.33 20.36 -3.27
N GLU A 80 -20.12 21.19 -2.61
CA GLU A 80 -19.80 22.61 -2.47
C GLU A 80 -18.49 22.72 -1.67
N GLU A 81 -17.36 22.82 -2.37
CA GLU A 81 -16.06 23.11 -1.78
C GLU A 81 -15.97 24.61 -1.40
N LEU A 82 -16.85 25.04 -0.48
CA LEU A 82 -16.87 26.37 0.07
C LEU A 82 -15.69 26.55 1.03
N VAL A 83 -14.53 26.90 0.47
CA VAL A 83 -13.31 27.27 1.19
C VAL A 83 -13.52 28.61 1.92
N PHE A 84 -14.33 28.61 2.99
CA PHE A 84 -14.68 29.80 3.75
C PHE A 84 -14.70 29.57 5.27
N LEU A 85 -13.65 30.08 5.93
CA LEU A 85 -13.54 30.36 7.37
C LEU A 85 -14.32 29.44 8.33
N GLY A 86 -13.88 28.18 8.45
CA GLY A 86 -14.02 27.40 9.68
C GLY A 86 -15.45 26.99 10.07
N ARG A 87 -16.31 26.71 9.09
CA ARG A 87 -17.59 26.00 9.32
C ARG A 87 -17.58 24.64 8.64
N ASN A 88 -18.27 23.68 9.27
CA ASN A 88 -18.37 22.31 8.78
C ASN A 88 -18.99 22.28 7.38
N ILE A 89 -18.36 21.54 6.46
CA ILE A 89 -18.89 21.29 5.12
C ILE A 89 -20.16 20.46 5.26
N SER A 90 -21.31 21.09 5.01
CA SER A 90 -22.60 20.40 4.93
C SER A 90 -22.75 19.84 3.51
N GLU A 91 -22.52 18.54 3.35
CA GLU A 91 -22.73 17.85 2.08
C GLU A 91 -24.21 17.95 1.66
N HIS A 92 -24.49 18.70 0.60
CA HIS A 92 -25.86 18.89 0.13
C HIS A 92 -26.27 17.70 -0.75
N ARG A 93 -27.18 16.87 -0.21
CA ARG A 93 -27.83 15.78 -0.95
C ARG A 93 -28.83 16.38 -1.95
N ASN A 94 -28.42 16.51 -3.20
CA ASN A 94 -29.25 16.94 -4.32
C ASN A 94 -30.13 15.80 -4.91
N TYR A 95 -30.40 14.75 -4.12
CA TYR A 95 -31.12 13.54 -4.51
C TYR A 95 -32.09 13.07 -3.42
N SER A 96 -33.14 12.35 -3.81
CA SER A 96 -34.19 11.88 -2.88
C SER A 96 -33.74 10.67 -2.04
N ASP A 97 -34.44 10.42 -0.92
CA ASP A 97 -34.15 9.28 -0.04
C ASP A 97 -34.20 7.92 -0.76
N LYS A 98 -35.06 7.78 -1.78
CA LYS A 98 -35.08 6.59 -2.65
C LYS A 98 -33.76 6.41 -3.40
N VAL A 99 -33.20 7.50 -3.94
CA VAL A 99 -31.90 7.46 -4.62
C VAL A 99 -30.77 7.23 -3.61
N ALA A 100 -30.86 7.80 -2.40
CA ALA A 100 -29.93 7.51 -1.31
C ALA A 100 -29.90 6.01 -0.96
N GLN A 101 -31.06 5.37 -0.84
CA GLN A 101 -31.19 3.93 -0.65
C GLN A 101 -30.54 3.15 -1.82
N GLN A 102 -30.84 3.51 -3.07
CA GLN A 102 -30.24 2.84 -4.24
C GLN A 102 -28.72 2.99 -4.31
N ILE A 103 -28.17 4.13 -3.85
CA ILE A 103 -26.71 4.33 -3.71
C ILE A 103 -26.14 3.36 -2.67
N ASP A 104 -26.75 3.28 -1.48
CA ASP A 104 -26.27 2.43 -0.39
C ASP A 104 -26.41 0.91 -0.72
N GLU A 105 -27.43 0.53 -1.49
CA GLU A 105 -27.61 -0.82 -2.06
C GLU A 105 -26.52 -1.15 -3.10
N GLU A 106 -26.21 -0.23 -4.02
CA GLU A 106 -25.16 -0.41 -5.03
C GLU A 106 -23.75 -0.44 -4.42
N VAL A 107 -23.48 0.41 -3.41
CA VAL A 107 -22.22 0.37 -2.65
C VAL A 107 -22.04 -0.97 -1.96
N ARG A 108 -23.10 -1.48 -1.29
CA ARG A 108 -23.07 -2.83 -0.69
C ARG A 108 -22.79 -3.90 -1.74
N ARG A 109 -23.52 -3.92 -2.86
CA ARG A 109 -23.33 -4.91 -3.94
C ARG A 109 -21.88 -4.92 -4.44
N ILE A 110 -21.29 -3.75 -4.68
CA ILE A 110 -19.90 -3.62 -5.16
C ILE A 110 -18.88 -4.16 -4.15
N VAL A 111 -19.10 -3.93 -2.85
CA VAL A 111 -18.22 -4.46 -1.79
C VAL A 111 -18.41 -5.96 -1.59
N ASP A 112 -19.66 -6.45 -1.61
CA ASP A 112 -19.99 -7.88 -1.48
C ASP A 112 -19.44 -8.69 -2.68
N GLU A 113 -19.45 -8.13 -3.90
CA GLU A 113 -18.80 -8.72 -5.09
C GLU A 113 -17.28 -8.83 -4.90
N ALA A 114 -16.62 -7.73 -4.49
CA ALA A 114 -15.17 -7.71 -4.28
C ALA A 114 -14.73 -8.63 -3.13
N HIS A 115 -15.55 -8.77 -2.08
CA HIS A 115 -15.32 -9.71 -0.98
C HIS A 115 -15.35 -11.17 -1.48
N GLN A 116 -16.38 -11.55 -2.23
CA GLN A 116 -16.53 -12.89 -2.79
C GLN A 116 -15.39 -13.24 -3.76
N GLU A 117 -14.98 -12.30 -4.61
CA GLU A 117 -13.85 -12.46 -5.52
C GLU A 117 -12.52 -12.61 -4.77
N CYS A 118 -12.27 -11.77 -3.76
CA CYS A 118 -11.11 -11.86 -2.88
C CYS A 118 -11.04 -13.21 -2.13
N HIS A 119 -12.16 -13.65 -1.55
CA HIS A 119 -12.28 -14.92 -0.83
C HIS A 119 -11.99 -16.11 -1.75
N LYS A 120 -12.55 -16.11 -2.96
CA LYS A 120 -12.26 -17.13 -3.97
C LYS A 120 -10.79 -17.13 -4.38
N LEU A 121 -10.19 -15.96 -4.59
CA LEU A 121 -8.78 -15.82 -4.99
C LEU A 121 -7.84 -16.37 -3.89
N LEU A 122 -8.06 -15.97 -2.64
CA LEU A 122 -7.27 -16.44 -1.49
C LEU A 122 -7.44 -17.95 -1.25
N GLN A 123 -8.65 -18.50 -1.35
CA GLN A 123 -8.85 -19.96 -1.26
C GLN A 123 -8.18 -20.72 -2.41
N THR A 124 -8.09 -20.14 -3.61
CA THR A 124 -7.45 -20.77 -4.78
C THR A 124 -5.92 -20.77 -4.69
N HIS A 125 -5.33 -19.89 -3.87
CA HIS A 125 -3.87 -19.70 -3.72
C HIS A 125 -3.42 -19.73 -2.25
N TRP A 126 -4.12 -20.51 -1.42
CA TRP A 126 -3.87 -20.58 0.02
C TRP A 126 -2.49 -21.17 0.35
N ASP A 127 -2.00 -22.07 -0.49
CA ASP A 127 -0.65 -22.61 -0.48
C ASP A 127 0.43 -21.52 -0.50
N LYS A 128 0.27 -20.52 -1.39
CA LYS A 128 1.18 -19.38 -1.53
C LYS A 128 1.06 -18.41 -0.37
N MET A 129 -0.15 -18.22 0.17
CA MET A 129 -0.37 -17.38 1.35
C MET A 129 0.27 -17.99 2.60
N GLU A 130 0.13 -19.31 2.82
CA GLU A 130 0.73 -20.00 3.95
C GLU A 130 2.27 -20.00 3.86
N LEU A 131 2.85 -20.20 2.66
CA LEU A 131 4.29 -20.06 2.41
C LEU A 131 4.78 -18.62 2.66
N LEU A 132 4.10 -17.62 2.12
CA LEU A 132 4.43 -16.19 2.31
C LEU A 132 4.36 -15.80 3.79
N SER A 133 3.35 -16.28 4.51
CA SER A 133 3.19 -16.03 5.95
C SER A 133 4.30 -16.67 6.77
N GLN A 134 4.79 -17.86 6.39
CA GLN A 134 5.91 -18.49 7.09
C GLN A 134 7.18 -17.67 6.92
N ARG A 135 7.53 -17.25 5.69
CA ARG A 135 8.72 -16.42 5.45
C ARG A 135 8.62 -15.04 6.09
N LEU A 136 7.45 -14.39 6.11
CA LEU A 136 7.26 -13.11 6.82
C LEU A 136 7.47 -13.22 8.34
N LEU A 137 7.21 -14.37 8.95
CA LEU A 137 7.49 -14.62 10.38
C LEU A 137 8.98 -14.83 10.68
N GLU A 138 9.80 -15.15 9.68
CA GLU A 138 11.24 -15.40 9.83
C GLU A 138 12.10 -14.15 9.56
N ILE A 139 11.74 -13.34 8.56
CA ILE A 139 12.57 -12.21 8.07
C ILE A 139 11.91 -10.83 8.10
N GLU A 140 10.67 -10.73 8.61
CA GLU A 140 9.82 -9.53 8.80
C GLU A 140 9.48 -8.69 7.55
N THR A 141 10.32 -8.67 6.52
CA THR A 141 10.18 -7.82 5.32
C THR A 141 10.64 -8.57 4.07
N ILE A 142 9.77 -8.64 3.07
CA ILE A 142 10.01 -9.26 1.76
C ILE A 142 9.94 -8.16 0.68
N ASN A 143 10.90 -8.15 -0.24
CA ASN A 143 10.92 -7.23 -1.39
C ASN A 143 10.06 -7.75 -2.56
N ALA A 144 9.86 -6.92 -3.59
CA ALA A 144 9.02 -7.28 -4.74
C ALA A 144 9.55 -8.48 -5.56
N GLU A 145 10.86 -8.66 -5.65
CA GLU A 145 11.51 -9.70 -6.46
C GLU A 145 11.33 -11.08 -5.80
N ASP A 146 11.57 -11.14 -4.49
CA ASP A 146 11.38 -12.33 -3.66
C ASP A 146 9.90 -12.68 -3.48
N PHE A 147 9.02 -11.68 -3.34
CA PHE A 147 7.57 -11.89 -3.37
C PHE A 147 7.13 -12.55 -4.70
N GLN A 148 7.65 -12.08 -5.84
CA GLN A 148 7.34 -12.66 -7.14
C GLN A 148 7.89 -14.09 -7.29
N ALA A 149 9.00 -14.45 -6.64
CA ALA A 149 9.48 -15.83 -6.56
C ALA A 149 8.49 -16.72 -5.79
N LEU A 150 8.09 -16.30 -4.57
CA LEU A 150 7.10 -17.01 -3.76
C LEU A 150 5.76 -17.17 -4.50
N MET A 151 5.33 -16.17 -5.27
CA MET A 151 4.12 -16.26 -6.11
C MET A 151 4.25 -17.24 -7.30
N ARG A 152 5.46 -17.61 -7.72
CA ARG A 152 5.72 -18.71 -8.68
C ARG A 152 5.81 -20.09 -8.00
N GLY A 153 5.88 -20.15 -6.68
CA GLY A 153 6.17 -21.38 -5.93
C GLY A 153 7.68 -21.67 -5.82
N GLU A 154 8.53 -20.70 -6.16
CA GLU A 154 9.95 -20.72 -5.87
C GLU A 154 10.18 -20.13 -4.48
N ASP A 155 10.97 -20.79 -3.62
CA ASP A 155 11.30 -20.24 -2.30
C ASP A 155 12.74 -19.70 -2.31
N PRO A 156 12.93 -18.37 -2.42
CA PRO A 156 14.25 -17.76 -2.53
C PRO A 156 15.04 -17.76 -1.22
N PHE A 157 14.44 -18.20 -0.10
CA PHE A 157 15.05 -18.13 1.24
C PHE A 157 15.61 -19.46 1.74
N VAL A 158 15.42 -20.57 1.01
CA VAL A 158 15.93 -21.91 1.39
C VAL A 158 17.45 -21.94 1.56
N ASP A 159 18.19 -21.28 0.66
CA ASP A 159 19.65 -21.26 0.60
C ASP A 159 20.27 -19.89 0.98
N ARG A 160 19.48 -18.95 1.53
CA ARG A 160 19.98 -17.64 1.98
C ARG A 160 20.12 -17.62 3.50
N ASP A 161 21.24 -17.10 4.00
CA ASP A 161 21.32 -16.66 5.40
C ASP A 161 20.26 -15.59 5.65
N ILE A 162 19.31 -15.89 6.53
CA ILE A 162 18.21 -14.99 6.90
C ILE A 162 18.68 -13.67 7.55
N ASP A 163 19.91 -13.63 8.09
CA ASP A 163 20.59 -12.40 8.57
C ASP A 163 20.93 -11.39 7.45
N GLN A 164 20.92 -11.82 6.18
CA GLN A 164 21.34 -11.01 5.03
C GLN A 164 20.20 -10.21 4.38
N ASN A 165 19.06 -9.98 5.07
CA ASN A 165 17.97 -9.15 4.54
C ASN A 165 18.45 -7.70 4.25
N PRO A 166 18.53 -7.26 2.97
CA PRO A 166 19.15 -5.97 2.63
C PRO A 166 18.36 -4.75 3.13
N LEU A 167 17.09 -4.94 3.48
CA LEU A 167 16.19 -3.89 4.00
C LEU A 167 16.22 -3.78 5.53
N GLY A 168 16.88 -4.73 6.23
CA GLY A 168 16.78 -4.89 7.69
C GLY A 168 17.89 -4.27 8.55
N GLN A 169 18.94 -3.66 7.98
CA GLN A 169 20.10 -3.20 8.76
C GLN A 169 20.41 -1.69 8.64
N PRO A 170 20.12 -0.88 9.68
CA PRO A 170 20.81 0.39 9.85
C PRO A 170 22.27 0.12 10.23
N LYS A 171 23.22 0.37 9.32
CA LYS A 171 24.66 0.23 9.59
C LYS A 171 25.07 1.05 10.82
N LYS A 172 25.32 0.38 11.94
CA LYS A 172 26.10 0.97 13.04
C LYS A 172 27.48 1.34 12.49
N PRO A 173 28.04 2.52 12.83
CA PRO A 173 29.42 2.84 12.47
C PRO A 173 30.36 1.79 13.05
N THR A 174 31.15 1.14 12.21
CA THR A 174 32.18 0.21 12.68
C THR A 174 33.20 0.98 13.49
N ALA A 175 33.17 0.81 14.81
CA ALA A 175 34.19 1.37 15.70
C ALA A 175 35.53 0.71 15.39
N VAL A 176 36.39 1.40 14.64
CA VAL A 176 37.75 0.93 14.36
C VAL A 176 38.53 0.99 15.67
N SER A 177 38.93 -0.18 16.18
CA SER A 177 39.66 -0.31 17.42
C SER A 177 41.08 0.25 17.28
N GLU A 178 41.46 1.19 18.15
CA GLU A 178 42.83 1.68 18.26
C GLU A 178 43.74 0.66 18.97
N ASP A 179 44.80 0.20 18.30
CA ASP A 179 46.17 0.14 18.83
C ASP A 179 47.15 -0.08 17.65
N LYS A 180 48.07 0.86 17.37
CA LYS A 180 49.44 1.03 17.92
C LYS A 180 50.41 -0.12 17.55
N VAL A 181 51.68 0.10 17.18
CA VAL A 181 52.52 1.33 17.06
C VAL A 181 52.83 1.61 15.56
N SER A 182 53.87 2.27 15.01
CA SER A 182 55.23 2.76 15.41
C SER A 182 55.55 4.11 14.72
N GLU A 183 56.71 4.71 15.03
CA GLU A 183 57.26 5.91 14.36
C GLU A 183 58.10 5.59 13.10
N GLU A 184 58.23 6.53 12.15
CA GLU A 184 59.44 7.35 11.99
C GLU A 184 59.23 8.56 11.06
N ARG A 185 60.24 9.44 10.93
CA ARG A 185 60.10 10.85 10.49
C ARG A 185 60.71 11.11 9.11
N LYS A 186 60.10 12.02 8.32
CA LYS A 186 60.81 13.23 7.85
C LYS A 186 59.96 14.31 7.14
N ASP A 187 60.26 15.52 7.57
CA ASP A 187 60.04 16.83 6.96
C ASP A 187 60.25 16.94 5.43
N SER A 188 59.28 17.55 4.75
CA SER A 188 59.50 18.67 3.80
C SER A 188 58.15 19.32 3.43
N GLY A 189 58.13 20.61 3.11
CA GLY A 189 56.90 21.42 2.99
C GLY A 189 56.48 21.82 1.56
N LEU A 190 55.63 22.86 1.50
CA LEU A 190 54.98 23.47 0.32
C LEU A 190 53.72 22.72 -0.20
N GLY A 191 52.63 23.40 -0.60
CA GLY A 191 52.31 24.82 -0.41
C GLY A 191 51.36 25.45 -1.44
N LEU A 192 50.08 25.58 -1.10
CA LEU A 192 49.04 26.43 -1.76
C LEU A 192 48.62 26.05 -3.20
N GLY A 193 47.34 26.26 -3.52
CA GLY A 193 46.77 25.99 -4.85
C GLY A 193 45.24 26.01 -4.94
N GLY A 194 44.58 27.06 -4.44
CA GLY A 194 43.13 27.23 -4.58
C GLY A 194 42.74 27.87 -5.92
N GLY A 195 41.60 27.45 -6.50
CA GLY A 195 41.04 28.01 -7.74
C GLY A 195 39.51 27.93 -7.74
N THR A 196 38.85 28.88 -8.42
CA THR A 196 37.39 29.14 -8.28
C THR A 196 36.72 29.51 -9.60
N LEU A 197 35.40 29.27 -9.67
CA LEU A 197 34.42 29.86 -10.62
C LEU A 197 34.54 29.39 -12.10
N PRO A 198 33.53 29.64 -12.98
CA PRO A 198 32.31 30.45 -12.80
C PRO A 198 30.97 29.70 -13.01
N ALA A 199 29.87 30.45 -12.90
CA ALA A 199 28.48 30.03 -13.18
C ALA A 199 28.01 30.50 -14.58
N PRO A 200 26.97 29.88 -15.17
CA PRO A 200 26.40 30.27 -16.47
C PRO A 200 25.49 31.51 -16.39
N ALA A 201 25.10 32.01 -17.57
CA ALA A 201 24.14 33.10 -17.80
C ALA A 201 22.80 32.58 -18.34
#